data_AF-A0A2V5RX47-F1
#
_entry.id   AF-A0A2V5RX47-F1
#
_cell.length_a   1.000
_cell.length_b   1.000
_cell.length_c   1.000
_cell.angle_alpha   90.00
_cell.angle_beta   90.00
_cell.angle_gamma   90.00
#
_symmetry.space_group_name_H-M   'P 1'
#
loop_
_entity.id
_entity.type
_entity.pdbx_description
1 polymer ?
#
loop_
_entity_poly.entity_id
_entity_poly.type
_entity_poly.pdbx_seq_one_letter_code
_entity_poly.pdbx_strand_id
1 'polypeptide(L)'
;YEHAMRFDEMFDQLIVPLKENRAVSIVADCADAKGNRRKHSYEFRKIDIVLLEGIFLFKPAYRRHFDLTAWVDCSFATALKRAIARC
;
A
#
# COMPACT_ATOMS: atom_id res chain seq x y z
N TYR A 1 -10.54 1.89 14.84
CA TYR A 1 -10.17 1.49 13.46
C TYR A 1 -9.72 2.68 12.61
N GLU A 2 -10.19 3.92 12.85
CA GLU A 2 -9.75 5.12 12.11
C GLU A 2 -8.23 5.34 12.11
N HIS A 3 -7.53 5.03 13.21
CA HIS A 3 -6.08 5.21 13.30
C HIS A 3 -5.26 3.93 13.06
N ALA A 4 -5.89 2.82 12.66
CA ALA A 4 -5.17 1.55 12.48
C ALA A 4 -4.27 1.56 11.24
N MET A 5 -4.61 2.36 10.23
CA MET A 5 -3.83 2.56 9.02
C MET A 5 -3.79 4.04 8.68
N ARG A 6 -2.58 4.59 8.49
CA ARG A 6 -2.35 6.00 8.17
C ARG A 6 -2.55 6.24 6.67
N PHE A 7 -3.73 5.89 6.13
CA PHE A 7 -4.00 6.00 4.70
C PHE A 7 -3.98 7.45 4.23
N ASP A 8 -4.60 8.37 4.97
CA ASP A 8 -4.57 9.80 4.62
C ASP A 8 -3.13 10.27 4.39
N GLU A 9 -2.25 9.95 5.35
CA GLU A 9 -0.84 10.31 5.26
C GLU A 9 -0.11 9.63 4.08
N MET A 10 -0.40 8.35 3.83
CA MET A 10 0.16 7.65 2.69
C MET A 10 -0.31 8.28 1.36
N PHE A 11 -1.58 8.62 1.24
CA PHE A 11 -2.10 9.25 0.03
C PHE A 11 -1.50 10.64 -0.16
N ASP A 12 -1.49 11.47 0.88
CA ASP A 12 -1.02 12.85 0.82
C ASP A 12 0.50 12.95 0.60
N GLN A 13 1.29 12.11 1.26
CA GLN A 13 2.76 12.22 1.19
C GLN A 13 3.41 11.37 0.10
N LEU A 14 2.73 10.30 -0.37
CA LEU A 14 3.31 9.35 -1.31
C LEU A 14 2.49 9.22 -2.59
N ILE A 15 1.20 8.89 -2.51
CA ILE A 15 0.43 8.52 -3.71
C ILE A 15 0.07 9.70 -4.58
N VAL A 16 -0.46 10.78 -4.01
CA VAL A 16 -0.83 11.99 -4.74
C VAL A 16 0.42 12.63 -5.36
N PRO A 17 1.54 12.83 -4.64
CA PRO A 17 2.77 13.33 -5.25
C PRO A 17 3.30 12.45 -6.37
N LEU A 18 3.25 11.11 -6.24
CA LEU A 18 3.65 10.20 -7.31
C LEU A 18 2.74 10.30 -8.53
N LYS A 19 1.43 10.46 -8.34
CA LYS A 19 0.46 10.62 -9.44
C LYS A 19 0.67 11.92 -10.20
N GLU A 20 0.91 13.02 -9.49
CA GLU A 20 1.02 14.36 -10.09
C GLU A 20 2.42 14.62 -10.66
N ASN A 21 3.47 14.28 -9.91
CA ASN A 21 4.84 14.66 -10.24
C ASN A 21 5.69 13.52 -10.78
N ARG A 22 5.18 12.28 -10.73
CA ARG A 22 5.92 11.06 -11.10
C ARG A 22 7.23 10.89 -10.31
N ALA A 23 7.34 11.59 -9.18
CA ALA A 23 8.52 11.65 -8.35
C ALA A 23 8.14 12.07 -6.94
N VAL A 24 8.84 11.51 -5.94
CA VAL A 24 8.72 11.92 -4.55
C VAL A 24 9.95 11.45 -3.76
N SER A 25 10.34 12.25 -2.77
CA SER A 25 11.33 11.84 -1.77
C SER A 25 10.63 11.77 -0.43
N ILE A 26 10.68 10.61 0.22
CA ILE A 26 9.96 10.34 1.47
C ILE A 26 10.82 9.50 2.41
N VAL A 27 10.71 9.76 3.72
CA VAL A 27 11.29 8.90 4.75
C VAL A 27 10.18 8.05 5.33
N ALA A 28 10.22 6.74 5.06
CA ALA A 28 9.27 5.79 5.62
C ALA A 28 9.79 5.22 6.94
N ASP A 29 8.91 5.10 7.94
CA ASP A 29 9.13 4.30 9.14
C ASP A 29 8.68 2.86 8.85
N CYS A 30 9.63 2.00 8.50
CA CYS A 30 9.38 0.61 8.15
C CYS A 30 9.51 -0.29 9.38
N ALA A 31 8.47 -1.06 9.67
CA ALA A 31 8.53 -2.15 10.65
C ALA A 31 8.76 -3.49 9.92
N ASP A 32 9.68 -4.31 10.43
CA ASP A 32 9.80 -5.71 9.98
C ASP A 32 8.78 -6.61 10.70
N ALA A 33 8.72 -7.89 10.30
CA ALA A 33 7.82 -8.87 10.92
C ALA A 33 8.12 -9.14 12.41
N LYS A 34 9.30 -8.76 12.90
CA LYS A 34 9.71 -8.87 14.32
C LYS A 34 9.40 -7.60 15.11
N GLY A 35 8.86 -6.56 14.46
CA GLY A 35 8.55 -5.27 15.07
C GLY A 35 9.72 -4.30 15.17
N ASN A 36 10.89 -4.61 14.58
CA ASN A 36 12.00 -3.68 14.53
C ASN A 36 11.65 -2.55 13.56
N ARG A 37 11.78 -1.31 14.04
CA ARG A 37 11.54 -0.12 13.24
C ARG A 37 12.83 0.42 12.67
N ARG A 38 12.80 0.77 11.39
CA ARG A 38 13.88 1.48 10.71
C ARG A 38 13.31 2.58 9.85
N LYS A 39 13.96 3.75 9.90
CA LYS A 39 13.69 4.79 8.92
C LYS A 39 14.44 4.47 7.64
N HIS A 40 13.77 4.58 6.51
CA HIS A 40 14.38 4.41 5.20
C HIS A 40 13.94 5.54 4.28
N SER A 41 14.91 6.20 3.66
CA SER A 41 14.66 7.24 2.67
C SER A 41 14.48 6.59 1.30
N TYR A 42 13.32 6.82 0.70
CA TYR A 42 13.03 6.44 -0.68
C TYR A 42 13.06 7.67 -1.56
N GLU A 43 13.69 7.52 -2.72
CA GLU A 43 13.68 8.53 -3.76
C GLU A 43 13.15 7.91 -5.05
N PHE A 44 11.94 8.31 -5.42
CA PHE A 44 11.28 7.88 -6.63
C PHE A 44 11.37 8.97 -7.70
N ARG A 45 11.74 8.59 -8.91
CA ARG A 45 11.84 9.50 -10.07
C ARG A 45 11.34 8.79 -11.31
N LYS A 46 10.64 9.53 -12.18
CA LYS A 46 10.10 9.05 -13.47
C LYS A 46 9.22 7.79 -13.33
N ILE A 47 8.40 7.72 -12.28
CA ILE A 47 7.46 6.62 -12.08
C ILE A 47 6.30 6.73 -13.09
N ASP A 48 6.00 5.65 -13.78
CA ASP A 48 4.86 5.56 -14.71
C ASP A 48 3.66 4.84 -14.09
N ILE A 49 3.90 3.85 -13.24
CA ILE A 49 2.88 2.99 -12.65
C ILE A 49 3.13 2.88 -11.15
N VAL A 50 2.08 3.12 -10.37
CA VAL A 50 2.05 2.87 -8.93
C VAL A 50 1.08 1.72 -8.67
N LEU A 51 1.59 0.61 -8.13
CA LEU A 51 0.77 -0.51 -7.69
C LEU A 51 0.59 -0.43 -6.18
N LEU A 52 -0.68 -0.35 -5.73
CA LEU A 52 -1.02 -0.45 -4.32
C LEU A 52 -1.67 -1.78 -4.04
N GLU A 53 -1.03 -2.56 -3.15
CA GLU A 53 -1.54 -3.82 -2.64
C GLU A 53 -1.84 -3.68 -1.15
N GLY A 54 -3.00 -4.18 -0.72
CA GLY A 54 -3.37 -4.17 0.68
C GLY A 54 -4.87 -4.36 0.90
N ILE A 55 -5.23 -4.41 2.17
CA ILE A 55 -6.62 -4.46 2.62
C ILE A 55 -7.19 -3.05 2.80
N PHE A 56 -8.51 -2.90 2.66
CA PHE A 56 -9.23 -1.63 2.86
C PHE A 56 -8.84 -0.45 1.94
N LEU A 57 -8.16 -0.70 0.82
CA LEU A 57 -7.74 0.35 -0.12
C LEU A 57 -8.91 1.07 -0.81
N PHE A 58 -10.04 0.38 -1.06
CA PHE A 58 -11.16 0.92 -1.84
C PHE A 58 -12.22 1.66 -1.01
N LYS A 59 -11.84 2.24 0.13
CA LYS A 59 -12.72 3.14 0.88
C LYS A 59 -13.17 4.30 -0.03
N PRO A 60 -14.42 4.78 0.10
CA PRO A 60 -14.94 5.84 -0.78
C PRO A 60 -14.07 7.09 -0.86
N ALA A 61 -13.42 7.47 0.26
CA ALA A 61 -12.52 8.62 0.34
C ALA A 61 -11.33 8.53 -0.63
N TYR A 62 -10.75 7.34 -0.81
CA TYR A 62 -9.53 7.15 -1.61
C TYR A 62 -9.79 6.60 -3.01
N ARG A 63 -10.97 6.06 -3.25
CA ARG A 63 -11.30 5.33 -4.49
C ARG A 63 -11.07 6.16 -5.76
N ARG A 64 -11.21 7.49 -5.68
CA ARG A 64 -11.02 8.42 -6.80
C ARG A 64 -9.55 8.55 -7.26
N HIS A 65 -8.58 8.12 -6.45
CA HIS A 65 -7.18 8.18 -6.83
C HIS A 65 -6.74 7.04 -7.76
N PHE A 66 -7.52 5.95 -7.83
CA PHE A 66 -7.19 4.76 -8.61
C PHE A 66 -7.69 4.87 -10.05
N ASP A 67 -6.78 4.69 -11.01
CA ASP A 67 -7.14 4.60 -12.43
C ASP A 67 -7.63 3.19 -12.81
N LEU A 68 -7.14 2.17 -12.08
CA LEU A 68 -7.58 0.77 -12.18
C LEU A 68 -7.68 0.15 -10.78
N THR A 69 -8.71 -0.66 -10.56
CA THR A 69 -8.90 -1.41 -9.31
C THR A 69 -9.05 -2.90 -9.59
N ALA A 70 -8.38 -3.74 -8.81
CA ALA A 70 -8.51 -5.18 -8.85
C ALA A 70 -8.79 -5.72 -7.45
N TRP A 71 -9.69 -6.70 -7.35
CA TRP A 71 -10.01 -7.37 -6.09
C TRP A 71 -9.69 -8.86 -6.23
N VAL A 72 -8.82 -9.37 -5.34
CA VAL A 72 -8.53 -10.80 -5.28
C VAL A 72 -9.56 -11.46 -4.38
N ASP A 73 -10.54 -12.13 -4.99
CA ASP A 73 -11.50 -12.94 -4.25
C ASP A 73 -10.89 -14.31 -3.91
N CYS A 74 -10.74 -14.59 -2.63
CA CYS A 74 -10.20 -15.85 -2.13
C CYS A 74 -10.89 -16.19 -0.80
N SER A 75 -11.65 -17.29 -0.79
CA SER A 75 -12.27 -17.77 0.43
C SER A 75 -11.21 -18.20 1.45
N PHE A 76 -11.53 -18.07 2.74
CA PHE A 76 -10.66 -18.50 3.83
C PHE A 76 -10.19 -19.96 3.66
N ALA A 77 -11.11 -20.87 3.32
CA ALA A 77 -10.77 -22.29 3.09
C ALA A 77 -9.74 -22.47 1.97
N THR A 78 -9.88 -21.73 0.87
CA THR A 78 -8.94 -21.77 -0.26
C THR A 78 -7.58 -21.18 0.14
N ALA A 79 -7.59 -20.03 0.82
CA ALA A 79 -6.38 -19.37 1.31
C ALA A 79 -5.61 -20.28 2.28
N LEU A 80 -6.30 -20.91 3.23
CA LEU A 80 -5.72 -21.83 4.21
C LEU A 80 -5.12 -23.06 3.53
N LYS A 81 -5.85 -23.69 2.60
CA LYS A 81 -5.33 -24.84 1.84
C LYS A 81 -4.06 -24.49 1.08
N ARG A 82 -4.01 -23.30 0.46
CA ARG A 82 -2.82 -22.79 -0.25
C ARG A 82 -1.67 -22.47 0.69
N ALA A 83 -1.95 -21.97 1.89
CA ALA A 83 -0.93 -21.68 2.89
C ALA A 83 -0.27 -22.96 3.41
N ILE A 84 -1.07 -23.99 3.74
CA ILE A 84 -0.55 -25.29 4.19
C ILE A 84 0.32 -25.95 3.11
N ALA A 85 -0.10 -25.90 1.84
CA ALA A 85 0.65 -26.52 0.74
C ALA A 85 1.96 -25.79 0.36
N ARG A 86 2.18 -24.57 0.88
CA ARG A 86 3.41 -23.79 0.67
C ARG A 86 4.50 -24.10 1.69
N CYS A 87 4.12 -24.70 2.82
CA CYS A 87 5.05 -25.17 3.86
C CYS A 87 5.65 -26.51 3.46
#